data_AF-A0A3M0KTG1-F1
#
_entry.id   AF-A0A3M0KTG1-F1
#
_cell.length_a   1.000
_cell.length_b   1.000
_cell.length_c   1.000
_cell.angle_alpha   90.00
_cell.angle_beta   90.00
_cell.angle_gamma   90.00
#
_symmetry.space_group_name_H-M   'P 1'
#
loop_
_entity.id
_entity.type
_entity.pdbx_description
1 polymer ?
#
loop_
_entity_poly.entity_id
_entity_poly.type
_entity_poly.pdbx_seq_one_letter_code
_entity_poly.pdbx_strand_id
1 'polypeptide(L)'
;MGLSKQVTGLFHDPSIGNAIHIVLVRLILFEEVEQGLKIVHHADKTLASFCKWQKSVNPKSDVNPTHHDVAVLLTRKDICAGMNRPCETLGLSHLSGMCQPHRSCNINEDSGLPLAFTIAHELGHSFGIQHDGKENDCEPAGKRPYIMSRQLQYDPTPLTWSQCSKEYITRFLDRGWGFCLDDIPQKEVLKSPIIAPGVIYDVHHQCQLQYGSNATFCEDVDNLCQTLWCSVKGSCRSKLDAAADGTRCGENKWCFSGECITVGKTPEAIHGEWGVWSSWSHCTRTCGAGVQSAERLCDNPEPQFGGDYCTGERKRYRMCNISPCHKDLPTFRQMQCSEFDTVPYQNEFYHWVPVYNTANPCELHCRPVDGHFSEKMLDAVTDGTPCFEGRHSRDICINGMCKAVGCDYEINSNATEDQCGVCLGDGSACRTVKMMFNQSEGFESGNRLGLKLSRKYGSELEAKRWPDDQLLVENQDKRSRGEKTRHWGVMLGVQSAAREES
;
A
#
# COMPACT_ATOMS: atom_id res chain seq x y z
N MET A 1 -0.35 24.57 14.56
CA MET A 1 -0.99 24.95 13.27
C MET A 1 0.04 25.35 12.21
N GLY A 2 0.97 26.28 12.47
CA GLY A 2 2.01 26.65 11.49
C GLY A 2 2.86 25.48 10.99
N LEU A 3 3.25 24.56 11.88
CA LEU A 3 3.97 23.33 11.53
C LEU A 3 3.19 22.43 10.55
N SER A 4 1.88 22.27 10.75
CA SER A 4 1.05 21.45 9.87
C SER A 4 1.11 21.92 8.43
N LYS A 5 1.17 23.24 8.19
CA LYS A 5 1.28 23.81 6.84
C LYS A 5 2.64 23.52 6.19
N GLN A 6 3.72 23.58 6.96
CA GLN A 6 5.05 23.23 6.46
C GLN A 6 5.10 21.75 6.07
N VAL A 7 4.54 20.87 6.91
CA VAL A 7 4.42 19.44 6.60
C VAL A 7 3.59 19.22 5.32
N THR A 8 2.44 19.89 5.19
CA THR A 8 1.64 19.83 3.94
C THR A 8 2.47 20.28 2.74
N GLY A 9 3.23 21.38 2.84
CA GLY A 9 4.10 21.85 1.76
C GLY A 9 5.16 20.84 1.35
N LEU A 10 5.76 20.10 2.31
CA LEU A 10 6.72 19.04 2.02
C LEU A 10 6.08 17.87 1.26
N PHE A 11 4.84 17.51 1.57
CA PHE A 11 4.09 16.46 0.84
C PHE A 11 3.49 16.94 -0.49
N HIS A 12 3.44 18.26 -0.71
CA HIS A 12 3.06 18.87 -1.99
C HIS A 12 4.25 19.05 -2.94
N ASP A 13 5.47 18.90 -2.44
CA ASP A 13 6.65 18.98 -3.29
C ASP A 13 6.61 17.86 -4.35
N PRO A 14 6.78 18.18 -5.65
CA PRO A 14 6.62 17.21 -6.73
C PRO A 14 7.62 16.05 -6.68
N SER A 15 8.72 16.17 -5.92
CA SER A 15 9.71 15.10 -5.74
C SER A 15 9.14 13.84 -5.08
N ILE A 16 8.08 13.94 -4.26
CA ILE A 16 7.42 12.75 -3.67
C ILE A 16 6.65 11.94 -4.71
N GLY A 17 6.31 12.56 -5.85
CA GLY A 17 5.69 11.92 -7.00
C GLY A 17 4.28 11.38 -6.80
N ASN A 18 3.56 11.88 -5.79
CA ASN A 18 2.19 11.49 -5.46
C ASN A 18 1.42 12.68 -4.87
N ALA A 19 0.11 12.78 -5.15
CA ALA A 19 -0.75 13.82 -4.60
C ALA A 19 -1.17 13.45 -3.17
N ILE A 20 -0.52 14.04 -2.16
CA ILE A 20 -0.79 13.75 -0.74
C ILE A 20 -1.11 15.04 0.00
N HIS A 21 -2.31 15.12 0.58
CA HIS A 21 -2.75 16.28 1.34
C HIS A 21 -2.82 15.97 2.82
N ILE A 22 -2.01 16.65 3.63
CA ILE A 22 -2.04 16.53 5.09
C ILE A 22 -3.10 17.48 5.65
N VAL A 23 -4.12 16.93 6.31
CA VAL A 23 -5.25 17.69 6.87
C VAL A 23 -5.33 17.50 8.39
N LEU A 24 -5.33 18.60 9.14
CA LEU A 24 -5.51 18.58 10.60
C LEU A 24 -7.00 18.48 10.96
N VAL A 25 -7.46 17.29 11.30
CA VAL A 25 -8.86 17.02 11.70
C VAL A 25 -9.14 17.28 13.18
N ARG A 26 -8.12 17.07 14.04
CA ARG A 26 -8.24 17.20 15.50
C ARG A 26 -6.91 17.63 16.13
N LEU A 27 -6.96 18.59 17.05
CA LEU A 27 -5.83 19.00 17.87
C LEU A 27 -6.19 18.80 19.34
N ILE A 28 -5.35 18.09 20.08
CA ILE A 28 -5.52 17.82 21.52
C ILE A 28 -4.31 18.41 22.23
N LEU A 29 -4.54 19.33 23.16
CA LEU A 29 -3.52 19.89 24.03
C LEU A 29 -3.66 19.26 25.42
N PHE A 30 -2.57 18.68 25.93
CA PHE A 30 -2.51 18.16 27.28
C PHE A 30 -1.99 19.23 28.23
N GLU A 31 -2.85 19.78 29.08
CA GLU A 31 -2.46 20.69 30.16
C GLU A 31 -2.04 19.92 31.43
N GLU A 32 -2.57 18.70 31.60
CA GLU A 32 -2.27 17.79 32.71
C GLU A 32 -1.83 16.42 32.18
N VAL A 33 -1.38 15.54 33.10
CA VAL A 33 -0.96 14.18 32.75
C VAL A 33 -2.18 13.35 32.33
N GLU A 34 -2.25 13.01 31.05
CA GLU A 34 -3.33 12.22 30.48
C GLU A 34 -3.31 10.77 30.97
N GLN A 35 -4.46 10.28 31.45
CA GLN A 35 -4.58 8.92 31.94
C GLN A 35 -4.44 7.92 30.80
N GLY A 36 -3.43 7.05 30.88
CA GLY A 36 -3.18 5.99 29.89
C GLY A 36 -2.17 6.36 28.80
N LEU A 37 -1.67 7.60 28.77
CA LEU A 37 -0.54 8.02 27.94
C LEU A 37 0.72 8.18 28.79
N LYS A 38 1.76 7.42 28.49
CA LYS A 38 3.07 7.50 29.17
C LYS A 38 4.12 8.03 28.20
N ILE A 39 4.60 9.24 28.47
CA ILE A 39 5.70 9.86 27.72
C ILE A 39 6.98 9.73 28.56
N VAL A 40 7.91 8.91 28.09
CA VAL A 40 9.18 8.60 28.77
C VAL A 40 10.38 8.84 27.85
N HIS A 41 11.57 8.80 28.43
CA HIS A 41 12.86 8.98 27.73
C HIS A 41 13.08 7.98 26.58
N HIS A 42 12.58 6.75 26.74
CA HIS A 42 12.75 5.70 25.74
C HIS A 42 11.69 5.84 24.63
N ALA A 43 12.16 6.14 23.41
CA ALA A 43 11.29 6.44 22.27
C ALA A 43 10.34 5.28 21.92
N ASP A 44 10.82 4.03 21.97
CA ASP A 44 10.04 2.81 21.72
C ASP A 44 8.87 2.65 22.70
N LYS A 45 9.11 2.90 23.99
CA LYS A 45 8.08 2.81 25.04
C LYS A 45 7.05 3.93 24.90
N THR A 46 7.50 5.14 24.57
CA THR A 46 6.61 6.28 24.32
C THR A 46 5.74 6.04 23.08
N LEU A 47 6.33 5.56 21.98
CA LEU A 47 5.60 5.21 20.76
C LEU A 47 4.53 4.14 21.05
N ALA A 48 4.92 3.04 21.70
CA ALA A 48 3.98 1.97 22.04
C ALA A 48 2.83 2.46 22.93
N SER A 49 3.12 3.32 23.92
CA SER A 49 2.08 3.92 24.76
C SER A 49 1.17 4.84 23.98
N PHE A 50 1.73 5.68 23.09
CA PHE A 50 0.97 6.63 22.29
C PHE A 50 0.09 5.94 21.25
N CYS A 51 0.63 4.95 20.53
CA CYS A 51 -0.12 4.14 19.57
C CYS A 51 -1.31 3.42 20.21
N LYS A 52 -1.16 2.92 21.44
CA LYS A 52 -2.25 2.33 22.21
C LYS A 52 -3.29 3.38 22.60
N TRP A 53 -2.84 4.54 23.10
CA TRP A 53 -3.71 5.61 23.55
C TRP A 53 -4.50 6.22 22.38
N GLN A 54 -3.84 6.59 21.27
CA GLN A 54 -4.51 7.21 20.12
C GLN A 54 -5.62 6.31 19.57
N LYS A 55 -5.38 4.99 19.49
CA LYS A 55 -6.37 4.01 19.05
C LYS A 55 -7.61 4.00 19.94
N SER A 56 -7.41 4.20 21.24
CA SER A 56 -8.50 4.18 22.23
C SER A 56 -9.40 5.41 22.14
N VAL A 57 -8.87 6.55 21.67
CA VAL A 57 -9.59 7.81 21.52
C VAL A 57 -10.02 8.12 20.08
N ASN A 58 -9.60 7.30 19.12
CA ASN A 58 -9.99 7.39 17.71
C ASN A 58 -11.34 6.69 17.49
N PRO A 59 -12.38 7.40 17.01
CA PRO A 59 -13.64 6.76 16.61
C PRO A 59 -13.39 5.60 15.63
N LYS A 60 -14.13 4.49 15.75
CA LYS A 60 -13.96 3.34 14.85
C LYS A 60 -14.49 3.57 13.43
N SER A 61 -15.46 4.47 13.30
CA SER A 61 -16.10 4.77 12.02
C SER A 61 -15.35 5.91 11.35
N ASP A 62 -14.87 5.63 10.15
CA ASP A 62 -14.12 6.57 9.31
C ASP A 62 -14.93 7.82 8.94
N VAL A 63 -16.23 7.63 8.75
CA VAL A 63 -17.21 8.70 8.50
C VAL A 63 -17.33 9.69 9.68
N ASN A 64 -16.79 9.36 10.85
CA ASN A 64 -16.83 10.27 11.99
C ASN A 64 -15.91 11.49 11.75
N PRO A 65 -16.38 12.75 11.93
CA PRO A 65 -15.59 13.95 11.64
C PRO A 65 -14.38 14.16 12.56
N THR A 66 -14.23 13.34 13.60
CA THR A 66 -13.06 13.32 14.51
C THR A 66 -12.24 12.04 14.39
N HIS A 67 -12.58 11.17 13.43
CA HIS A 67 -11.70 10.10 12.99
C HIS A 67 -10.43 10.68 12.40
N HIS A 68 -9.32 9.99 12.60
CA HIS A 68 -8.03 10.34 12.00
C HIS A 68 -7.35 9.07 11.46
N ASP A 69 -6.70 9.22 10.32
CA ASP A 69 -5.96 8.13 9.68
C ASP A 69 -4.63 7.86 10.38
N VAL A 70 -4.00 8.94 10.86
CA VAL A 70 -2.71 8.93 11.54
C VAL A 70 -2.70 9.91 12.71
N ALA A 71 -2.02 9.54 13.80
CA ALA A 71 -1.82 10.41 14.97
C ALA A 71 -0.36 10.82 15.13
N VAL A 72 -0.11 12.09 15.42
CA VAL A 72 1.24 12.65 15.61
C VAL A 72 1.36 13.20 17.03
N LEU A 73 2.27 12.66 17.83
CA LEU A 73 2.60 13.20 19.16
C LEU A 73 3.76 14.17 19.05
N LEU A 74 3.59 15.36 19.63
CA LEU A 74 4.68 16.33 19.82
C LEU A 74 5.04 16.39 21.31
N THR A 75 6.33 16.33 21.62
CA THR A 75 6.80 16.39 23.01
C THR A 75 8.07 17.22 23.17
N ARG A 76 8.20 17.94 24.29
CA ARG A 76 9.45 18.61 24.70
C ARG A 76 10.38 17.71 25.50
N LYS A 77 10.00 16.44 25.70
CA LYS A 77 10.83 15.44 26.36
C LYS A 77 11.94 15.00 25.39
N ASP A 78 13.18 15.02 25.86
CA ASP A 78 14.33 14.41 25.19
C ASP A 78 14.09 12.90 25.05
N ILE A 79 13.90 12.42 23.82
CA ILE A 79 13.61 11.01 23.52
C ILE A 79 14.82 10.33 22.86
N CYS A 80 15.02 9.04 23.16
CA CYS A 80 16.21 8.32 22.70
C CYS A 80 15.88 6.90 22.27
N ALA A 81 16.40 6.52 21.11
CA ALA A 81 16.39 5.13 20.65
C ALA A 81 17.64 4.39 21.15
N GLY A 82 17.44 3.21 21.75
CA GLY A 82 18.51 2.26 22.12
C GLY A 82 19.35 2.65 23.34
N MET A 83 20.11 3.75 23.27
CA MET A 83 20.99 4.22 24.34
C MET A 83 20.39 5.39 25.12
N ASN A 84 20.73 5.51 26.41
CA ASN A 84 20.24 6.62 27.24
C ASN A 84 20.92 7.95 26.94
N ARG A 85 22.16 7.95 26.41
CA ARG A 85 22.93 9.12 25.93
C ARG A 85 24.07 8.67 24.99
N PRO A 86 24.51 9.51 24.03
CA PRO A 86 23.83 10.74 23.59
C PRO A 86 22.52 10.44 22.88
N CYS A 87 21.56 11.37 22.99
CA CYS A 87 20.24 11.25 22.39
C CYS A 87 20.19 12.09 21.12
N GLU A 88 20.18 11.42 19.98
CA GLU A 88 20.14 12.06 18.65
C GLU A 88 18.80 11.79 17.95
N THR A 89 17.89 11.08 18.61
CA THR A 89 16.59 10.69 18.06
C THR A 89 15.61 11.84 18.18
N LEU A 90 15.22 12.44 17.05
CA LEU A 90 14.20 13.50 17.03
C LEU A 90 12.78 12.96 16.82
N GLY A 91 12.64 11.75 16.31
CA GLY A 91 11.34 11.15 16.01
C GLY A 91 11.41 9.63 15.97
N LEU A 92 10.24 8.99 16.05
CA LEU A 92 10.11 7.55 15.85
C LEU A 92 8.71 7.19 15.34
N SER A 93 8.68 6.29 14.36
CA SER A 93 7.47 5.80 13.71
C SER A 93 7.58 4.32 13.35
N HIS A 94 6.44 3.68 13.08
CA HIS A 94 6.41 2.34 12.51
C HIS A 94 6.53 2.41 10.98
N LEU A 95 7.37 1.54 10.41
CA LEU A 95 7.40 1.32 8.97
C LEU A 95 6.06 0.75 8.49
N SER A 96 5.49 1.37 7.46
CA SER A 96 4.21 1.00 6.84
C SER A 96 3.03 0.99 7.81
N GLY A 97 3.07 1.86 8.84
CA GLY A 97 2.04 1.94 9.88
C GLY A 97 0.72 2.61 9.45
N MET A 98 0.72 3.33 8.32
CA MET A 98 -0.44 4.07 7.81
C MET A 98 -1.64 3.13 7.59
N CYS A 99 -2.85 3.60 7.90
CA CYS A 99 -4.11 2.83 7.86
C CYS A 99 -4.16 1.58 8.74
N GLN A 100 -3.17 1.36 9.62
CA GLN A 100 -3.21 0.30 10.61
C GLN A 100 -3.55 0.88 11.98
N PRO A 101 -4.73 0.59 12.57
CA PRO A 101 -5.18 1.27 13.79
C PRO A 101 -4.25 1.19 15.01
N HIS A 102 -3.34 0.21 15.03
CA HIS A 102 -2.38 -0.01 16.11
C HIS A 102 -0.96 0.50 15.81
N ARG A 103 -0.69 0.97 14.59
CA ARG A 103 0.61 1.44 14.12
C ARG A 103 0.58 2.80 13.44
N SER A 104 -0.59 3.34 13.12
CA SER A 104 -0.74 4.64 12.47
C SER A 104 -0.56 5.80 13.45
N CYS A 105 0.68 5.94 13.91
CA CYS A 105 1.10 6.80 14.99
C CYS A 105 2.61 7.05 14.89
N ASN A 106 3.02 8.28 15.16
CA ASN A 106 4.43 8.62 15.34
C ASN A 106 4.62 9.64 16.47
N ILE A 107 5.85 9.72 16.96
CA ILE A 107 6.26 10.62 18.04
C ILE A 107 7.40 11.50 17.56
N ASN A 108 7.38 12.78 17.95
CA ASN A 108 8.36 13.77 17.50
C ASN A 108 8.75 14.69 18.66
N GLU A 109 10.05 14.91 18.84
CA GLU A 109 10.63 15.85 19.78
C GLU A 109 10.60 17.28 19.24
N ASP A 110 10.07 18.22 20.01
CA ASP A 110 9.92 19.61 19.60
C ASP A 110 11.26 20.35 19.55
N SER A 111 11.78 20.45 18.33
CA SER A 111 13.02 21.12 17.94
C SER A 111 12.82 22.56 17.43
N GLY A 112 11.60 23.11 17.52
CA GLY A 112 11.22 24.41 16.95
C GLY A 112 10.54 24.29 15.58
N LEU A 113 10.77 25.23 14.67
CA LEU A 113 10.24 25.13 13.29
C LEU A 113 10.74 23.91 12.49
N PRO A 114 12.00 23.44 12.65
CA PRO A 114 12.50 22.26 11.94
C PRO A 114 11.75 20.96 12.26
N LEU A 115 10.94 20.95 13.32
CA LEU A 115 10.04 19.85 13.67
C LEU A 115 9.14 19.43 12.51
N ALA A 116 8.81 20.34 11.57
CA ALA A 116 8.06 20.00 10.37
C ALA A 116 8.76 18.93 9.52
N PHE A 117 10.09 18.99 9.37
CA PHE A 117 10.86 17.98 8.64
C PHE A 117 10.86 16.64 9.38
N THR A 118 10.98 16.66 10.71
CA THR A 118 10.89 15.45 11.54
C THR A 118 9.51 14.80 11.38
N ILE A 119 8.42 15.57 11.47
CA ILE A 119 7.07 15.04 11.26
C ILE A 119 6.92 14.46 9.85
N ALA A 120 7.42 15.15 8.82
CA ALA A 120 7.37 14.65 7.45
C ALA A 120 8.17 13.34 7.28
N HIS A 121 9.35 13.26 7.89
CA HIS A 121 10.19 12.06 7.93
C HIS A 121 9.46 10.87 8.59
N GLU A 122 8.85 11.09 9.75
CA GLU A 122 8.13 10.05 10.49
C GLU A 122 6.81 9.62 9.80
N LEU A 123 6.16 10.55 9.09
CA LEU A 123 5.06 10.22 8.18
C LEU A 123 5.56 9.42 6.97
N GLY A 124 6.74 9.73 6.43
CA GLY A 124 7.42 8.93 5.40
C GLY A 124 7.58 7.46 5.83
N HIS A 125 8.06 7.21 7.06
CA HIS A 125 8.09 5.85 7.62
C HIS A 125 6.69 5.23 7.70
N SER A 126 5.66 6.01 8.06
CA SER A 126 4.28 5.53 8.10
C SER A 126 3.81 5.04 6.73
N PHE A 127 4.27 5.65 5.65
CA PHE A 127 4.09 5.22 4.25
C PHE A 127 5.06 4.12 3.78
N GLY A 128 5.86 3.56 4.69
CA GLY A 128 6.80 2.47 4.38
C GLY A 128 8.09 2.93 3.68
N ILE A 129 8.38 4.23 3.70
CA ILE A 129 9.65 4.75 3.16
C ILE A 129 10.77 4.43 4.13
N GLN A 130 11.83 3.80 3.64
CA GLN A 130 13.04 3.52 4.42
C GLN A 130 14.03 4.67 4.30
N HIS A 131 15.05 4.68 5.16
CA HIS A 131 16.10 5.69 5.09
C HIS A 131 16.90 5.60 3.79
N ASP A 132 17.27 6.76 3.25
CA ASP A 132 18.19 6.86 2.12
C ASP A 132 19.63 6.48 2.56
N GLY A 133 20.34 5.70 1.75
CA GLY A 133 21.72 5.28 2.03
C GLY A 133 21.99 3.82 1.65
N LYS A 134 23.04 3.23 2.24
CA LYS A 134 23.58 1.88 1.91
C LYS A 134 22.60 0.71 1.76
N GLU A 135 21.41 0.82 2.35
CA GLU A 135 20.36 -0.22 2.26
C GLU A 135 19.55 -0.14 0.96
N ASN A 136 19.73 0.92 0.16
CA ASN A 136 19.14 1.12 -1.15
C ASN A 136 20.08 1.91 -2.08
N ASP A 137 19.64 2.13 -3.33
CA ASP A 137 20.44 2.82 -4.34
C ASP A 137 20.42 4.35 -4.19
N CYS A 138 19.77 4.90 -3.16
CA CYS A 138 19.69 6.33 -2.89
C CYS A 138 20.74 6.82 -1.90
N GLU A 139 22.00 6.38 -2.07
CA GLU A 139 23.09 7.04 -1.37
C GLU A 139 23.14 8.54 -1.74
N PRO A 140 23.24 9.45 -0.75
CA PRO A 140 23.24 10.88 -1.04
C PRO A 140 24.50 11.26 -1.83
N ALA A 141 24.34 11.39 -3.16
CA ALA A 141 25.39 11.86 -4.05
C ALA A 141 25.75 13.31 -3.70
N GLY A 142 26.95 13.53 -3.15
CA GLY A 142 27.49 14.88 -2.94
C GLY A 142 26.99 15.64 -1.72
N LYS A 143 26.65 14.94 -0.62
CA LYS A 143 26.23 15.53 0.70
C LYS A 143 24.88 16.26 0.71
N ARG A 144 24.04 16.18 -0.33
CA ARG A 144 22.69 16.75 -0.26
C ARG A 144 21.76 15.82 0.52
N PRO A 145 21.19 16.27 1.65
CA PRO A 145 20.23 15.47 2.39
C PRO A 145 18.86 15.51 1.72
N TYR A 146 18.22 14.34 1.61
CA TYR A 146 16.79 14.22 1.37
C TYR A 146 16.04 14.14 2.70
N ILE A 147 14.72 14.32 2.67
CA ILE A 147 13.86 14.23 3.86
C ILE A 147 14.06 12.90 4.61
N MET A 148 14.30 11.79 3.91
CA MET A 148 14.48 10.46 4.50
C MET A 148 15.94 10.10 4.80
N SER A 149 16.85 11.09 4.84
CA SER A 149 18.21 10.90 5.33
C SER A 149 18.22 10.51 6.82
N ARG A 150 19.10 9.59 7.22
CA ARG A 150 19.22 9.10 8.62
C ARG A 150 19.52 10.19 9.64
N GLN A 151 20.25 11.20 9.20
CA GLN A 151 20.60 12.35 10.01
C GLN A 151 20.02 13.57 9.33
N LEU A 152 19.42 14.43 10.14
CA LEU A 152 19.05 15.77 9.69
C LEU A 152 20.36 16.55 9.48
N GLN A 153 20.88 16.48 8.26
CA GLN A 153 21.93 17.38 7.82
C GLN A 153 21.25 18.65 7.39
N TYR A 154 21.73 19.75 7.95
CA TYR A 154 21.16 21.03 7.72
C TYR A 154 21.90 21.65 6.52
N ASP A 155 21.23 21.73 5.38
CA ASP A 155 21.75 22.31 4.13
C ASP A 155 20.84 23.49 3.77
N PRO A 156 21.37 24.62 3.28
CA PRO A 156 20.58 25.78 2.85
C PRO A 156 19.59 25.51 1.70
N THR A 157 19.70 24.37 1.02
CA THR A 157 18.78 23.98 -0.04
C THR A 157 17.47 23.39 0.52
N PRO A 158 16.31 23.67 -0.10
CA PRO A 158 15.04 23.05 0.30
C PRO A 158 15.15 21.52 0.28
N LEU A 159 14.80 20.88 1.39
CA LEU A 159 14.80 19.42 1.50
C LEU A 159 13.72 18.84 0.58
N THR A 160 14.13 17.98 -0.34
CA THR A 160 13.25 17.23 -1.24
C THR A 160 13.23 15.75 -0.88
N TRP A 161 12.31 15.00 -1.50
CA TRP A 161 12.25 13.55 -1.41
C TRP A 161 13.19 12.91 -2.43
N SER A 162 13.82 11.79 -2.05
CA SER A 162 14.66 11.02 -2.96
C SER A 162 13.83 10.23 -3.98
N GLN A 163 14.48 9.74 -5.04
CA GLN A 163 13.85 8.83 -5.99
C GLN A 163 13.36 7.53 -5.30
N CYS A 164 14.10 7.00 -4.33
CA CYS A 164 13.68 5.84 -3.55
C CYS A 164 12.46 6.17 -2.70
N SER A 165 12.42 7.35 -2.06
CA SER A 165 11.26 7.80 -1.28
C SER A 165 9.99 7.81 -2.12
N LYS A 166 10.08 8.39 -3.33
CA LYS A 166 9.01 8.38 -4.33
C LYS A 166 8.58 6.96 -4.71
N GLU A 167 9.53 6.05 -4.94
CA GLU A 167 9.22 4.66 -5.31
C GLU A 167 8.54 3.90 -4.16
N TYR A 168 9.02 4.05 -2.92
CA TYR A 168 8.46 3.41 -1.74
C TYR A 168 7.00 3.80 -1.52
N ILE A 169 6.71 5.11 -1.50
CA ILE A 169 5.36 5.60 -1.26
C ILE A 169 4.42 5.30 -2.43
N THR A 170 4.91 5.41 -3.68
CA THR A 170 4.14 5.02 -4.87
C THR A 170 3.71 3.56 -4.74
N ARG A 171 4.66 2.67 -4.42
CA ARG A 171 4.38 1.24 -4.23
C ARG A 171 3.43 0.99 -3.06
N PHE A 172 3.53 1.75 -1.97
CA PHE A 172 2.61 1.65 -0.83
C PHE A 172 1.16 1.97 -1.25
N LEU A 173 0.97 3.08 -1.94
CA LEU A 173 -0.34 3.53 -2.42
C LEU A 173 -0.90 2.60 -3.51
N ASP A 174 -0.08 2.25 -4.51
CA ASP A 174 -0.47 1.39 -5.63
C ASP A 174 -0.85 -0.04 -5.20
N ARG A 175 -0.37 -0.49 -4.04
CA ARG A 175 -0.75 -1.76 -3.39
C ARG A 175 -2.09 -1.71 -2.66
N GLY A 176 -2.68 -0.52 -2.53
CA GLY A 176 -3.90 -0.30 -1.75
C GLY A 176 -3.67 -0.32 -0.23
N TRP A 177 -2.43 -0.16 0.25
CA TRP A 177 -2.15 -0.08 1.69
C TRP A 177 -2.58 1.26 2.29
N GLY A 178 -2.81 2.27 1.45
CA GLY A 178 -3.34 3.59 1.83
C GLY A 178 -4.86 3.73 1.78
N PHE A 179 -5.63 2.65 1.86
CA PHE A 179 -7.09 2.63 1.65
C PHE A 179 -7.90 3.61 2.54
N CYS A 180 -7.38 3.99 3.71
CA CYS A 180 -8.03 4.96 4.60
C CYS A 180 -7.80 6.42 4.18
N LEU A 181 -7.05 6.67 3.12
CA LEU A 181 -6.71 8.01 2.65
C LEU A 181 -7.51 8.41 1.40
N ASP A 182 -8.37 7.51 0.91
CA ASP A 182 -9.11 7.69 -0.34
C ASP A 182 -10.35 8.59 -0.18
N ASP A 183 -10.82 8.81 1.04
CA ASP A 183 -11.95 9.69 1.33
C ASP A 183 -11.53 11.11 1.72
N ILE A 184 -12.50 12.01 1.66
CA ILE A 184 -12.29 13.44 1.94
C ILE A 184 -12.75 13.70 3.38
N PRO A 185 -11.94 14.40 4.20
CA PRO A 185 -12.31 14.71 5.58
C PRO A 185 -13.63 15.49 5.67
N GLN A 186 -14.54 15.01 6.53
CA GLN A 186 -15.93 15.49 6.62
C GLN A 186 -16.10 16.87 7.28
N LYS A 187 -15.15 17.29 8.13
CA LYS A 187 -15.23 18.59 8.82
C LYS A 187 -14.55 19.65 7.96
N GLU A 188 -15.14 20.85 7.87
CA GLU A 188 -14.43 22.01 7.32
C GLU A 188 -13.06 22.09 7.99
N VAL A 189 -12.03 21.88 7.16
CA VAL A 189 -10.62 22.08 7.48
C VAL A 189 -10.53 23.34 8.33
N LEU A 190 -9.79 23.31 9.45
CA LEU A 190 -9.43 24.53 10.15
C LEU A 190 -8.78 25.46 9.11
N LYS A 191 -9.57 26.35 8.50
CA LYS A 191 -9.17 27.32 7.47
C LYS A 191 -8.29 28.34 8.18
N SER A 192 -7.07 27.94 8.48
CA SER A 192 -6.07 28.83 9.01
C SER A 192 -5.69 29.76 7.84
N PRO A 193 -5.86 31.08 7.98
CA PRO A 193 -5.53 32.01 6.89
C PRO A 193 -4.12 31.73 6.38
N ILE A 194 -3.93 31.74 5.06
CA ILE A 194 -2.65 31.45 4.39
C ILE A 194 -1.65 32.56 4.75
N ILE A 195 -1.13 32.48 5.97
CA ILE A 195 -0.10 33.37 6.50
C ILE A 195 1.15 32.52 6.58
N ALA A 196 2.17 32.91 5.83
CA ALA A 196 3.46 32.25 5.81
C ALA A 196 4.10 32.31 7.23
N PRO A 197 4.77 31.25 7.71
CA PRO A 197 5.21 31.19 9.11
C PRO A 197 6.12 32.36 9.51
N GLY A 198 6.96 32.86 8.62
CA GLY A 198 7.85 34.01 8.85
C GLY A 198 7.14 35.36 9.01
N VAL A 199 5.86 35.45 8.64
CA VAL A 199 5.00 36.61 8.94
C VAL A 199 4.50 36.57 10.40
N ILE A 200 4.35 35.36 10.96
CA ILE A 200 3.90 35.14 12.34
C ILE A 200 5.09 35.14 13.30
N TYR A 201 6.17 34.48 12.90
CA TYR A 201 7.40 34.30 13.66
C TYR A 201 8.50 35.09 12.95
N ASP A 202 8.80 36.28 13.43
CA ASP A 202 9.92 37.06 12.91
C ASP A 202 11.27 36.34 13.13
N VAL A 203 12.32 36.90 12.53
CA VAL A 203 13.66 36.30 12.56
C VAL A 203 14.21 36.09 13.99
N HIS A 204 13.85 36.96 14.94
CA HIS A 204 14.30 36.82 16.33
C HIS A 204 13.51 35.72 17.05
N HIS A 205 12.20 35.66 16.84
CA HIS A 205 11.33 34.63 17.41
C HIS A 205 11.73 33.23 16.91
N GLN A 206 12.08 33.09 15.62
CA GLN A 206 12.60 31.83 15.10
C GLN A 206 13.85 31.35 15.86
N CYS A 207 14.79 32.26 16.17
CA CYS A 207 15.94 31.93 17.00
C CYS A 207 15.55 31.51 18.42
N GLN A 208 14.56 32.17 19.01
CA GLN A 208 14.07 31.82 20.35
C GLN A 208 13.44 30.42 20.40
N LEU A 209 12.73 30.02 19.34
CA LEU A 209 12.16 28.68 19.23
C LEU A 209 13.24 27.60 19.15
N GLN A 210 14.39 27.89 18.52
CA GLN A 210 15.48 26.92 18.35
C GLN A 210 16.43 26.82 19.54
N TYR A 211 16.73 27.94 20.19
CA TYR A 211 17.80 28.06 21.20
C TYR A 211 17.35 28.61 22.55
N GLY A 212 16.05 28.92 22.70
CA GLY A 212 15.44 29.44 23.93
C GLY A 212 15.32 30.97 23.94
N SER A 213 14.60 31.50 24.93
CA SER A 213 14.15 32.90 25.01
C SER A 213 15.25 33.98 24.88
N ASN A 214 16.49 33.64 25.18
CA ASN A 214 17.61 34.60 25.17
C ASN A 214 18.34 34.67 23.81
N ALA A 215 17.91 33.89 22.83
CA ALA A 215 18.51 33.90 21.50
C ALA A 215 17.92 35.03 20.64
N THR A 216 18.75 35.64 19.80
CA THR A 216 18.35 36.69 18.85
C THR A 216 18.95 36.41 17.46
N PHE A 217 18.50 37.10 16.43
CA PHE A 217 19.13 37.05 15.11
C PHE A 217 20.57 37.56 15.14
N CYS A 218 21.44 36.95 14.32
CA CYS A 218 22.82 37.38 14.10
C CYS A 218 22.89 38.23 12.82
N GLU A 219 23.16 39.53 12.95
CA GLU A 219 23.08 40.49 11.84
C GLU A 219 24.22 40.37 10.82
N ASP A 220 25.37 39.83 11.20
CA ASP A 220 26.60 39.80 10.40
C ASP A 220 26.66 38.66 9.35
N VAL A 221 25.52 38.14 8.90
CA VAL A 221 25.48 36.97 7.99
C VAL A 221 24.72 37.25 6.70
N ASP A 222 25.43 37.13 5.58
CA ASP A 222 24.85 37.17 4.25
C ASP A 222 24.00 35.90 4.01
N ASN A 223 22.83 36.05 3.37
CA ASN A 223 21.88 34.99 3.00
C ASN A 223 20.93 34.46 4.10
N LEU A 224 20.28 35.35 4.85
CA LEU A 224 19.22 35.02 5.84
C LEU A 224 18.21 33.96 5.37
N CYS A 225 17.73 34.05 4.12
CA CYS A 225 16.69 33.15 3.61
C CYS A 225 17.19 31.72 3.41
N GLN A 226 18.48 31.53 3.18
CA GLN A 226 19.10 30.22 3.02
C GLN A 226 19.55 29.66 4.37
N THR A 227 20.00 30.52 5.30
CA THR A 227 20.43 30.06 6.62
C THR A 227 20.13 31.08 7.71
N LEU A 228 19.37 30.65 8.71
CA LEU A 228 19.08 31.38 9.93
C LEU A 228 20.24 31.25 10.91
N TRP A 229 20.89 32.38 11.20
CA TRP A 229 21.94 32.47 12.20
C TRP A 229 21.45 33.19 13.45
N CYS A 230 21.68 32.58 14.60
CA CYS A 230 21.20 33.03 15.89
C CYS A 230 22.36 33.33 16.84
N SER A 231 22.35 34.52 17.44
CA SER A 231 23.25 34.87 18.54
C SER A 231 22.78 34.18 19.83
N VAL A 232 23.61 33.30 20.37
CA VAL A 232 23.37 32.58 21.62
C VAL A 232 24.53 32.89 22.55
N LYS A 233 24.27 33.64 23.63
CA LYS A 233 25.29 34.07 24.60
C LYS A 233 26.48 34.82 23.95
N GLY A 234 26.19 35.63 22.94
CA GLY A 234 27.20 36.45 22.24
C GLY A 234 28.02 35.70 21.19
N SER A 235 27.67 34.46 20.84
CA SER A 235 28.26 33.72 19.73
C SER A 235 27.19 33.34 18.72
N CYS A 236 27.42 33.62 17.43
CA CYS A 236 26.51 33.20 16.38
C CYS A 236 26.61 31.70 16.14
N ARG A 237 25.45 31.05 16.15
CA ARG A 237 25.25 29.63 15.93
C ARG A 237 24.09 29.45 14.97
N SER A 238 24.16 28.42 14.15
CA SER A 238 23.06 28.05 13.28
C SER A 238 22.85 26.55 13.36
N LYS A 239 21.60 26.14 13.22
CA LYS A 239 21.24 24.76 12.89
C LYS A 239 21.13 24.61 11.37
N LEU A 240 21.79 25.44 10.56
CA LEU A 240 21.75 25.51 9.09
C LEU A 240 20.34 25.44 8.44
N ASP A 241 19.29 25.78 9.19
CA ASP A 241 17.93 25.87 8.68
C ASP A 241 17.73 27.16 7.89
N ALA A 242 16.97 27.11 6.81
CA ALA A 242 16.46 28.31 6.14
C ALA A 242 15.55 29.12 7.07
N ALA A 243 15.56 30.45 6.93
CA ALA A 243 14.54 31.28 7.57
C ALA A 243 13.17 30.97 6.98
N ALA A 244 12.13 30.94 7.82
CA ALA A 244 10.80 30.53 7.38
C ALA A 244 10.25 31.44 6.26
N ASP A 245 9.46 30.86 5.35
CA ASP A 245 8.80 31.64 4.30
C ASP A 245 7.98 32.78 4.91
N GLY A 246 8.11 33.96 4.31
CA GLY A 246 7.53 35.21 4.78
C GLY A 246 8.42 36.02 5.74
N THR A 247 9.57 35.50 6.15
CA THR A 247 10.52 36.25 7.00
C THR A 247 11.05 37.46 6.24
N ARG A 248 11.03 38.64 6.84
CA ARG A 248 11.55 39.86 6.20
C ARG A 248 13.07 39.75 6.00
N CYS A 249 13.51 39.84 4.74
CA CYS A 249 14.92 39.79 4.35
C CYS A 249 15.44 41.12 3.75
N GLY A 250 14.56 42.11 3.63
CA GLY A 250 14.93 43.45 3.16
C GLY A 250 13.72 44.39 3.12
N GLU A 251 13.92 45.58 2.59
CA GLU A 251 12.82 46.51 2.34
C GLU A 251 11.88 45.96 1.25
N ASN A 252 10.60 45.77 1.58
CA ASN A 252 9.60 45.15 0.70
C ASN A 252 10.02 43.79 0.12
N LYS A 253 10.85 43.04 0.86
CA LYS A 253 11.30 41.69 0.49
C LYS A 253 11.12 40.72 1.64
N TRP A 254 10.82 39.48 1.30
CA TRP A 254 10.66 38.38 2.24
C TRP A 254 11.28 37.08 1.70
N CYS A 255 11.55 36.14 2.58
CA CYS A 255 12.03 34.82 2.20
C CYS A 255 10.90 33.99 1.59
N PHE A 256 11.17 33.31 0.49
CA PHE A 256 10.27 32.35 -0.14
C PHE A 256 11.09 31.27 -0.82
N SER A 257 10.93 30.01 -0.39
CA SER A 257 11.68 28.86 -0.90
C SER A 257 13.19 29.06 -0.85
N GLY A 258 13.70 29.64 0.24
CA GLY A 258 15.13 29.90 0.44
C GLY A 258 15.67 31.18 -0.19
N GLU A 259 14.88 31.89 -1.00
CA GLU A 259 15.30 33.08 -1.74
C GLU A 259 14.65 34.37 -1.21
N CYS A 260 15.37 35.49 -1.29
CA CYS A 260 14.86 36.80 -0.86
C CYS A 260 14.14 37.51 -2.01
N ILE A 261 12.82 37.34 -2.09
CA ILE A 261 11.99 37.87 -3.20
C ILE A 261 11.20 39.12 -2.79
N THR A 262 10.77 39.92 -3.77
CA THR A 262 9.89 41.08 -3.53
C THR A 262 8.49 40.63 -3.09
N VAL A 263 7.95 41.28 -2.06
CA VAL A 263 6.60 41.01 -1.55
C VAL A 263 5.57 41.23 -2.67
N GLY A 264 4.65 40.27 -2.85
CA GLY A 264 3.61 40.31 -3.88
C GLY A 264 4.02 39.73 -5.24
N LYS A 265 5.28 39.31 -5.42
CA LYS A 265 5.76 38.63 -6.63
C LYS A 265 5.89 37.11 -6.40
N THR A 266 4.85 36.49 -5.85
CA THR A 266 4.77 35.02 -5.82
C THR A 266 4.52 34.52 -7.23
N PRO A 267 5.33 33.59 -7.77
CA PRO A 267 5.03 32.97 -9.06
C PRO A 267 3.63 32.35 -9.04
N GLU A 268 2.92 32.38 -10.17
CA GLU A 268 1.65 31.65 -10.29
C GLU A 268 1.92 30.15 -10.17
N ALA A 269 1.05 29.46 -9.43
CA ALA A 269 1.12 28.01 -9.30
C ALA A 269 0.90 27.36 -10.68
N ILE A 270 1.79 26.45 -11.06
CA ILE A 270 1.65 25.65 -12.28
C ILE A 270 1.20 24.27 -11.84
N HIS A 271 -0.05 23.93 -12.12
CA HIS A 271 -0.58 22.59 -11.84
C HIS A 271 0.03 21.57 -12.79
N GLY A 272 0.32 20.38 -12.27
CA GLY A 272 0.85 19.29 -13.08
C GLY A 272 -0.21 18.67 -13.96
N GLU A 273 0.21 18.26 -15.16
CA GLU A 273 -0.64 17.51 -16.08
C GLU A 273 0.06 16.23 -16.53
N TRP A 274 -0.76 15.21 -16.77
CA TRP A 274 -0.26 13.91 -17.17
C TRP A 274 0.42 13.96 -18.53
N GLY A 275 1.65 13.45 -18.59
CA GLY A 275 2.35 13.15 -19.82
C GLY A 275 1.72 12.01 -20.60
N VAL A 276 2.37 11.66 -21.71
CA VAL A 276 1.94 10.56 -22.56
C VAL A 276 2.15 9.21 -21.87
N TRP A 277 1.27 8.26 -22.16
CA TRP A 277 1.48 6.87 -21.75
C TRP A 277 2.72 6.29 -22.42
N SER A 278 3.51 5.57 -21.65
CA SER A 278 4.59 4.72 -22.15
C SER A 278 4.04 3.67 -23.11
N SER A 279 4.95 3.06 -23.89
CA SER A 279 4.64 1.78 -24.51
C SER A 279 4.33 0.73 -23.44
N TRP A 280 3.54 -0.27 -23.83
CA TRP A 280 3.28 -1.42 -22.98
C TRP A 280 4.58 -2.19 -22.72
N SER A 281 4.80 -2.58 -21.46
CA SER A 281 5.91 -3.42 -21.04
C SER A 281 5.90 -4.78 -21.75
N HIS A 282 6.98 -5.55 -21.61
CA HIS A 282 6.93 -6.97 -21.95
C HIS A 282 5.89 -7.69 -21.09
N CYS A 283 5.29 -8.74 -21.66
CA CYS A 283 4.34 -9.58 -20.95
C CYS A 283 5.07 -10.33 -19.83
N THR A 284 4.54 -10.33 -18.61
CA THR A 284 5.16 -11.02 -17.47
C THR A 284 5.31 -12.53 -17.66
N ARG A 285 4.55 -13.12 -18.59
CA ARG A 285 4.52 -14.56 -18.86
C ARG A 285 4.46 -14.84 -20.35
N THR A 286 5.04 -15.95 -20.80
CA THR A 286 4.94 -16.40 -22.19
C THR A 286 3.72 -17.29 -22.46
N CYS A 287 3.09 -17.80 -21.40
CA CYS A 287 1.87 -18.60 -21.46
C CYS A 287 1.05 -18.48 -20.16
N GLY A 288 -0.20 -18.92 -20.23
CA GLY A 288 -1.11 -19.06 -19.09
C GLY A 288 -1.61 -17.74 -18.54
N ALA A 289 -1.73 -16.73 -19.40
CA ALA A 289 -2.19 -15.38 -19.12
C ALA A 289 -1.23 -14.60 -18.20
N GLY A 290 -0.45 -13.69 -18.80
CA GLY A 290 0.38 -12.71 -18.11
C GLY A 290 -0.22 -11.31 -18.16
N VAL A 291 0.55 -10.33 -17.68
CA VAL A 291 0.16 -8.92 -17.63
C VAL A 291 1.22 -8.05 -18.33
N GLN A 292 0.77 -6.99 -18.99
CA GLN A 292 1.60 -5.85 -19.38
C GLN A 292 1.15 -4.61 -18.62
N SER A 293 2.08 -3.71 -18.33
CA SER A 293 1.80 -2.41 -17.75
C SER A 293 2.26 -1.28 -18.67
N ALA A 294 1.58 -0.14 -18.59
CA ALA A 294 2.02 1.12 -19.17
C ALA A 294 1.91 2.20 -18.09
N GLU A 295 2.85 3.13 -18.06
CA GLU A 295 2.97 4.17 -17.05
C GLU A 295 3.02 5.56 -17.71
N ARG A 296 2.68 6.59 -16.96
CA ARG A 296 2.85 7.99 -17.38
C ARG A 296 3.33 8.83 -16.20
N LEU A 297 4.03 9.91 -16.51
CA LEU A 297 4.58 10.83 -15.52
C LEU A 297 3.73 12.10 -15.46
N CYS A 298 3.79 12.78 -14.32
CA CYS A 298 3.16 14.09 -14.15
C CYS A 298 4.15 15.18 -14.56
N ASP A 299 4.36 15.33 -15.88
CA ASP A 299 5.47 16.10 -16.44
C ASP A 299 5.10 17.01 -17.62
N ASN A 300 3.80 17.18 -17.93
CA ASN A 300 3.38 17.92 -19.12
C ASN A 300 2.31 19.01 -18.84
N PRO A 301 2.56 20.00 -17.97
CA PRO A 301 3.86 20.33 -17.35
C PRO A 301 4.07 19.65 -15.99
N GLU A 302 5.29 19.70 -15.46
CA GLU A 302 5.57 19.35 -14.06
C GLU A 302 4.96 20.40 -13.11
N PRO A 303 4.41 20.01 -11.94
CA PRO A 303 3.93 20.95 -10.95
C PRO A 303 5.03 21.88 -10.43
N GLN A 304 4.75 23.19 -10.36
CA GLN A 304 5.70 24.18 -9.84
C GLN A 304 4.99 25.21 -8.96
N PHE A 305 5.77 25.84 -8.07
CA PHE A 305 5.34 26.96 -7.23
C PHE A 305 4.09 26.65 -6.38
N GLY A 306 4.00 25.43 -5.87
CA GLY A 306 2.84 24.98 -5.08
C GLY A 306 1.62 24.60 -5.91
N GLY A 307 1.79 24.35 -7.22
CA GLY A 307 0.76 23.74 -8.05
C GLY A 307 0.51 22.28 -7.68
N ASP A 308 -0.71 21.83 -7.96
CA ASP A 308 -1.15 20.49 -7.58
C ASP A 308 -0.46 19.39 -8.39
N TYR A 309 -0.18 18.27 -7.74
CA TYR A 309 0.26 17.05 -8.42
C TYR A 309 -0.90 16.41 -9.19
N CYS A 310 -0.58 15.67 -10.25
CA CYS A 310 -1.58 15.02 -11.08
C CYS A 310 -2.41 14.00 -10.30
N THR A 311 -3.72 13.98 -10.54
CA THR A 311 -4.67 13.01 -9.96
C THR A 311 -5.18 12.04 -11.03
N GLY A 312 -5.45 10.80 -10.63
CA GLY A 312 -5.91 9.72 -11.52
C GLY A 312 -4.85 8.64 -11.80
N GLU A 313 -5.10 7.79 -12.79
CA GLU A 313 -4.28 6.60 -13.03
C GLU A 313 -2.89 6.97 -13.57
N ARG A 314 -1.84 6.66 -12.81
CA ARG A 314 -0.44 6.76 -13.25
C ARG A 314 0.05 5.53 -14.02
N LYS A 315 -0.61 4.39 -13.79
CA LYS A 315 -0.25 3.07 -14.32
C LYS A 315 -1.51 2.31 -14.71
N ARG A 316 -1.48 1.67 -15.86
CA ARG A 316 -2.57 0.84 -16.38
C ARG A 316 -2.06 -0.53 -16.80
N TYR A 317 -2.96 -1.51 -16.81
CA TYR A 317 -2.63 -2.91 -17.02
C TYR A 317 -3.50 -3.54 -18.09
N ARG A 318 -2.99 -4.57 -18.76
CA ARG A 318 -3.78 -5.43 -19.66
C ARG A 318 -3.26 -6.86 -19.66
N MET A 319 -4.14 -7.79 -19.99
CA MET A 319 -3.78 -9.20 -20.16
C MET A 319 -2.98 -9.44 -21.45
N CYS A 320 -2.12 -10.45 -21.43
CA CYS A 320 -1.32 -10.89 -22.57
C CYS A 320 -1.03 -12.40 -22.50
N ASN A 321 -0.63 -13.00 -23.61
CA ASN A 321 -0.23 -14.42 -23.70
C ASN A 321 -1.20 -15.40 -23.00
N ILE A 322 -2.48 -15.29 -23.39
CA ILE A 322 -3.62 -16.01 -22.79
C ILE A 322 -3.56 -17.53 -23.00
N SER A 323 -2.86 -17.98 -24.04
CA SER A 323 -2.71 -19.40 -24.37
C SER A 323 -2.21 -20.21 -23.16
N PRO A 324 -2.88 -21.31 -22.79
CA PRO A 324 -2.52 -22.07 -21.59
C PRO A 324 -1.11 -22.67 -21.68
N CYS A 325 -0.41 -22.70 -20.54
CA CYS A 325 0.87 -23.40 -20.46
C CYS A 325 0.72 -24.92 -20.57
N HIS A 326 1.83 -25.59 -20.90
CA HIS A 326 1.90 -27.05 -20.85
C HIS A 326 1.61 -27.56 -19.43
N LYS A 327 0.89 -28.69 -19.31
CA LYS A 327 0.44 -29.20 -18.01
C LYS A 327 1.57 -29.68 -17.11
N ASP A 328 2.71 -30.03 -17.70
CA ASP A 328 3.87 -30.57 -16.98
C ASP A 328 4.77 -29.45 -16.42
N LEU A 329 4.50 -28.19 -16.76
CA LEU A 329 5.27 -27.06 -16.25
C LEU A 329 4.78 -26.70 -14.84
N PRO A 330 5.70 -26.29 -13.94
CA PRO A 330 5.33 -25.76 -12.64
C PRO A 330 4.43 -24.53 -12.79
N THR A 331 3.58 -24.29 -11.78
CA THR A 331 2.75 -23.09 -11.75
C THR A 331 3.62 -21.82 -11.64
N PHE A 332 3.10 -20.68 -12.10
CA PHE A 332 3.85 -19.43 -12.03
C PHE A 332 4.21 -19.02 -10.60
N ARG A 333 3.35 -19.35 -9.62
CA ARG A 333 3.64 -19.15 -8.19
C ARG A 333 4.69 -20.13 -7.66
N GLN A 334 4.67 -21.37 -8.12
CA GLN A 334 5.68 -22.36 -7.73
C GLN A 334 7.08 -21.97 -8.24
N MET A 335 7.18 -21.44 -9.46
CA MET A 335 8.45 -20.93 -9.98
C MET A 335 9.02 -19.83 -9.10
N GLN A 336 8.19 -18.91 -8.60
CA GLN A 336 8.63 -17.85 -7.69
C GLN A 336 9.15 -18.38 -6.34
N CYS A 337 8.53 -19.42 -5.76
CA CYS A 337 9.10 -20.07 -4.56
C CYS A 337 10.45 -20.74 -4.87
N SER A 338 10.60 -21.38 -6.03
CA SER A 338 11.85 -22.07 -6.39
C SER A 338 13.04 -21.13 -6.62
N GLU A 339 12.83 -19.83 -6.81
CA GLU A 339 13.93 -18.84 -6.84
C GLU A 339 14.71 -18.82 -5.51
N PHE A 340 14.03 -19.14 -4.39
CA PHE A 340 14.63 -19.20 -3.06
C PHE A 340 15.33 -20.53 -2.76
N ASP A 341 15.27 -21.53 -3.65
CA ASP A 341 15.95 -22.82 -3.45
C ASP A 341 17.48 -22.66 -3.39
N THR A 342 18.00 -21.60 -4.03
CA THR A 342 19.43 -21.27 -4.08
C THR A 342 19.87 -20.27 -2.99
N VAL A 343 18.95 -19.83 -2.14
CA VAL A 343 19.21 -18.86 -1.08
C VAL A 343 19.17 -19.57 0.28
N PRO A 344 20.25 -19.53 1.08
CA PRO A 344 20.25 -20.21 2.37
C PRO A 344 19.30 -19.50 3.34
N TYR A 345 18.39 -20.26 3.94
CA TYR A 345 17.52 -19.83 5.03
C TYR A 345 18.00 -20.47 6.32
N GLN A 346 18.36 -19.65 7.33
CA GLN A 346 18.93 -20.13 8.60
C GLN A 346 20.13 -21.08 8.41
N ASN A 347 20.99 -20.79 7.44
CA ASN A 347 22.16 -21.59 7.04
C ASN A 347 21.86 -22.95 6.37
N GLU A 348 20.61 -23.21 5.98
CA GLU A 348 20.22 -24.42 5.25
C GLU A 348 19.55 -24.07 3.91
N PHE A 349 19.59 -25.00 2.96
CA PHE A 349 18.89 -24.90 1.69
C PHE A 349 17.66 -25.78 1.73
N TYR A 350 16.55 -25.26 1.19
CA TYR A 350 15.28 -25.96 1.14
C TYR A 350 14.75 -25.94 -0.29
N HIS A 351 13.95 -26.95 -0.64
CA HIS A 351 13.11 -26.89 -1.82
C HIS A 351 11.75 -26.33 -1.43
N TRP A 352 11.39 -25.18 -1.99
CA TRP A 352 10.24 -24.40 -1.58
C TRP A 352 9.01 -24.63 -2.47
N VAL A 353 7.85 -24.78 -1.84
CA VAL A 353 6.56 -24.90 -2.52
C VAL A 353 5.57 -23.85 -2.01
N PRO A 354 4.66 -23.36 -2.87
CA PRO A 354 3.76 -22.26 -2.50
C PRO A 354 2.71 -22.70 -1.48
N VAL A 355 2.36 -21.76 -0.61
CA VAL A 355 1.24 -21.84 0.32
C VAL A 355 0.24 -20.75 -0.06
N TYR A 356 -1.00 -21.13 -0.32
CA TYR A 356 -2.06 -20.19 -0.69
C TYR A 356 -2.75 -19.66 0.56
N ASN A 357 -2.64 -18.35 0.79
CA ASN A 357 -3.34 -17.64 1.85
C ASN A 357 -4.61 -17.00 1.27
N THR A 358 -5.79 -17.44 1.69
CA THR A 358 -7.05 -16.88 1.17
C THR A 358 -7.32 -15.44 1.63
N ALA A 359 -6.73 -15.00 2.76
CA ALA A 359 -6.88 -13.63 3.24
C ALA A 359 -6.03 -12.66 2.42
N ASN A 360 -4.79 -13.04 2.11
CA ASN A 360 -3.84 -12.27 1.31
C ASN A 360 -3.33 -13.12 0.13
N PRO A 361 -4.16 -13.36 -0.90
CA PRO A 361 -3.83 -14.31 -1.97
C PRO A 361 -2.64 -13.90 -2.81
N CYS A 362 -2.23 -12.64 -2.79
CA CYS A 362 -1.14 -12.12 -3.60
C CYS A 362 0.18 -11.93 -2.84
N GLU A 363 0.27 -12.34 -1.57
CA GLU A 363 1.55 -12.50 -0.88
C GLU A 363 2.21 -13.82 -1.30
N LEU A 364 3.54 -13.85 -1.38
CA LEU A 364 4.28 -15.08 -1.64
C LEU A 364 4.64 -15.76 -0.31
N HIS A 365 3.83 -16.74 0.07
CA HIS A 365 4.15 -17.65 1.17
C HIS A 365 4.68 -18.96 0.62
N CYS A 366 5.80 -19.43 1.16
CA CYS A 366 6.42 -20.68 0.75
C CYS A 366 6.70 -21.54 1.99
N ARG A 367 6.63 -22.86 1.82
CA ARG A 367 7.05 -23.84 2.82
C ARG A 367 8.05 -24.82 2.20
N PRO A 368 8.98 -25.39 2.98
CA PRO A 368 9.79 -26.49 2.47
C PRO A 368 8.89 -27.69 2.17
N VAL A 369 9.26 -28.48 1.15
CA VAL A 369 8.52 -29.71 0.81
C VAL A 369 8.37 -30.63 2.01
N ASP A 370 9.47 -30.82 2.76
CA ASP A 370 9.54 -31.70 3.94
C ASP A 370 9.40 -30.93 5.27
N GLY A 371 9.04 -29.64 5.22
CA GLY A 371 8.95 -28.76 6.38
C GLY A 371 7.52 -28.54 6.86
N HIS A 372 7.39 -28.25 8.17
CA HIS A 372 6.10 -27.91 8.80
C HIS A 372 5.89 -26.41 9.01
N PHE A 373 6.84 -25.57 8.59
CA PHE A 373 6.77 -24.13 8.71
C PHE A 373 6.51 -23.47 7.37
N SER A 374 5.92 -22.27 7.40
CA SER A 374 5.67 -21.43 6.22
C SER A 374 6.23 -20.06 6.47
N GLU A 375 6.96 -19.53 5.50
CA GLU A 375 7.53 -18.19 5.55
C GLU A 375 6.96 -17.31 4.45
N LYS A 376 6.76 -16.03 4.79
CA LYS A 376 6.44 -15.01 3.79
C LYS A 376 7.74 -14.58 3.11
N MET A 377 7.96 -15.06 1.89
CA MET A 377 9.15 -14.74 1.11
C MET A 377 9.09 -13.34 0.50
N LEU A 378 7.93 -12.95 -0.03
CA LEU A 378 7.70 -11.63 -0.63
C LEU A 378 6.34 -11.08 -0.22
N ASP A 379 6.27 -9.75 -0.08
CA ASP A 379 5.01 -9.03 0.16
C ASP A 379 4.04 -9.10 -1.02
N ALA A 380 4.53 -9.36 -2.23
CA ALA A 380 3.72 -9.48 -3.43
C ALA A 380 4.34 -10.50 -4.40
N VAL A 381 3.50 -11.37 -4.96
CA VAL A 381 3.83 -12.19 -6.13
C VAL A 381 3.93 -11.33 -7.38
N THR A 382 4.64 -11.82 -8.40
CA THR A 382 4.76 -11.16 -9.70
C THR A 382 3.40 -10.96 -10.37
N ASP A 383 3.19 -9.80 -11.01
CA ASP A 383 1.94 -9.46 -11.69
C ASP A 383 1.55 -10.50 -12.76
N GLY A 384 0.28 -10.91 -12.75
CA GLY A 384 -0.24 -11.99 -13.59
C GLY A 384 -0.16 -13.39 -12.97
N THR A 385 0.29 -13.49 -11.71
CA THR A 385 0.13 -14.73 -10.92
C THR A 385 -1.33 -14.94 -10.56
N PRO A 386 -1.93 -16.12 -10.81
CA PRO A 386 -3.29 -16.41 -10.35
C PRO A 386 -3.42 -16.24 -8.84
N CYS A 387 -4.51 -15.62 -8.36
CA CYS A 387 -4.71 -15.35 -6.94
C CYS A 387 -4.89 -16.65 -6.12
N PHE A 388 -5.68 -17.56 -6.67
CA PHE A 388 -6.14 -18.77 -5.99
C PHE A 388 -5.64 -20.02 -6.71
N GLU A 389 -5.59 -21.13 -5.99
CA GLU A 389 -5.27 -22.43 -6.56
C GLU A 389 -6.46 -22.98 -7.36
N GLY A 390 -6.19 -23.58 -8.53
CA GLY A 390 -7.20 -24.20 -9.38
C GLY A 390 -7.56 -23.38 -10.62
N ARG A 391 -8.60 -23.82 -11.35
CA ARG A 391 -9.02 -23.24 -12.64
C ARG A 391 -10.35 -22.48 -12.59
N HIS A 392 -10.95 -22.36 -11.42
CA HIS A 392 -12.31 -21.83 -11.28
C HIS A 392 -12.36 -20.30 -11.26
N SER A 393 -11.24 -19.65 -10.95
CA SER A 393 -11.09 -18.20 -10.98
C SER A 393 -10.02 -17.81 -12.00
N ARG A 394 -10.31 -16.74 -12.75
CA ARG A 394 -9.36 -16.09 -13.67
C ARG A 394 -8.62 -14.94 -12.98
N ASP A 395 -8.88 -14.72 -11.70
CA ASP A 395 -8.38 -13.58 -10.96
C ASP A 395 -6.86 -13.68 -10.81
N ILE A 396 -6.22 -12.54 -10.96
CA ILE A 396 -4.77 -12.43 -10.96
C ILE A 396 -4.30 -11.35 -9.99
N CYS A 397 -3.08 -11.53 -9.52
CA CYS A 397 -2.40 -10.54 -8.72
C CYS A 397 -1.84 -9.43 -9.62
N ILE A 398 -2.16 -8.19 -9.29
CA ILE A 398 -1.60 -6.98 -9.89
C ILE A 398 -1.31 -6.00 -8.75
N ASN A 399 -0.06 -5.54 -8.63
CA ASN A 399 0.42 -4.70 -7.52
C ASN A 399 0.09 -5.30 -6.14
N GLY A 400 0.25 -6.62 -5.97
CA GLY A 400 -0.04 -7.28 -4.69
C GLY A 400 -1.53 -7.31 -4.29
N MET A 401 -2.45 -6.88 -5.15
CA MET A 401 -3.90 -7.01 -4.97
C MET A 401 -4.47 -8.05 -5.93
N CYS A 402 -5.46 -8.81 -5.47
CA CYS A 402 -6.21 -9.70 -6.34
C CYS A 402 -7.22 -8.90 -7.16
N LYS A 403 -7.08 -8.91 -8.48
CA LYS A 403 -7.99 -8.25 -9.42
C LYS A 403 -8.81 -9.28 -10.17
N ALA A 404 -10.12 -9.02 -10.25
CA ALA A 404 -11.04 -9.86 -10.99
C ALA A 404 -10.75 -9.80 -12.49
N VAL A 405 -10.90 -10.92 -13.19
CA VAL A 405 -10.74 -10.96 -14.66
C VAL A 405 -11.95 -11.65 -15.27
N GLY A 406 -12.61 -10.95 -16.20
CA GLY A 406 -13.76 -11.49 -16.91
C GLY A 406 -13.38 -12.64 -17.85
N CYS A 407 -14.39 -13.34 -18.37
CA CYS A 407 -14.18 -14.38 -19.39
C CYS A 407 -13.62 -13.83 -20.72
N ASP A 408 -13.70 -12.51 -20.90
CA ASP A 408 -13.15 -11.72 -22.00
C ASP A 408 -11.65 -11.38 -21.83
N TYR A 409 -11.05 -11.77 -20.69
CA TYR A 409 -9.69 -11.41 -20.30
C TYR A 409 -9.48 -9.90 -20.12
N GLU A 410 -10.53 -9.16 -19.79
CA GLU A 410 -10.42 -7.77 -19.34
C GLU A 410 -10.36 -7.71 -17.80
N ILE A 411 -9.45 -6.87 -17.29
CA ILE A 411 -9.23 -6.69 -15.85
C ILE A 411 -10.38 -5.86 -15.29
N ASN A 412 -10.93 -6.29 -14.16
CA ASN A 412 -12.15 -5.77 -13.53
C ASN A 412 -13.40 -5.85 -14.42
N SER A 413 -13.42 -6.73 -15.43
CA SER A 413 -14.64 -7.03 -16.20
C SER A 413 -15.57 -7.96 -15.41
N ASN A 414 -16.88 -7.72 -15.55
CA ASN A 414 -17.93 -8.56 -15.00
C ASN A 414 -18.44 -9.61 -16.01
N ALA A 415 -17.75 -9.78 -17.13
CA ALA A 415 -18.11 -10.76 -18.14
C ALA A 415 -17.99 -12.19 -17.59
N THR A 416 -19.10 -12.93 -17.65
CA THR A 416 -19.18 -14.33 -17.20
C THR A 416 -19.44 -15.25 -18.37
N GLU A 417 -19.00 -16.50 -18.24
CA GLU A 417 -19.40 -17.57 -19.15
C GLU A 417 -20.87 -17.94 -18.92
N ASP A 418 -21.58 -18.28 -19.99
CA ASP A 418 -22.89 -18.89 -19.91
C ASP A 418 -22.80 -20.37 -19.51
N GLN A 419 -23.95 -21.04 -19.39
CA GLN A 419 -24.03 -22.48 -19.10
C GLN A 419 -23.32 -23.38 -20.12
N CYS A 420 -22.98 -22.86 -21.31
CA CYS A 420 -22.26 -23.55 -22.36
C CYS A 420 -20.74 -23.35 -22.30
N GLY A 421 -20.25 -22.50 -21.39
CA GLY A 421 -18.85 -22.08 -21.34
C GLY A 421 -18.48 -21.02 -22.38
N VAL A 422 -19.47 -20.31 -22.94
CA VAL A 422 -19.25 -19.21 -23.90
C VAL A 422 -19.27 -17.89 -23.15
N CYS A 423 -18.22 -17.09 -23.30
CA CYS A 423 -18.13 -15.78 -22.67
C CYS A 423 -19.23 -14.84 -23.20
N LEU A 424 -20.01 -14.24 -22.28
CA LEU A 424 -21.17 -13.41 -22.62
C LEU A 424 -22.17 -14.13 -23.55
N GLY A 425 -22.22 -15.46 -23.47
CA GLY A 425 -23.13 -16.28 -24.27
C GLY A 425 -24.59 -16.18 -23.80
N ASP A 426 -25.50 -16.55 -24.69
CA ASP A 426 -26.95 -16.57 -24.46
C ASP A 426 -27.47 -17.96 -24.06
N GLY A 427 -26.58 -18.94 -23.88
CA GLY A 427 -26.93 -20.32 -23.54
C GLY A 427 -27.40 -21.16 -24.73
N SER A 428 -27.30 -20.66 -25.96
CA SER A 428 -27.75 -21.36 -27.17
C SER A 428 -26.70 -22.27 -27.83
N ALA A 429 -25.42 -22.11 -27.48
CA ALA A 429 -24.30 -22.82 -28.10
C ALA A 429 -24.19 -24.32 -27.72
N CYS A 430 -25.00 -24.75 -26.76
CA CYS A 430 -24.99 -26.10 -26.22
C CYS A 430 -26.41 -26.58 -25.95
N ARG A 431 -26.54 -27.89 -25.73
CA ARG A 431 -27.80 -28.49 -25.31
C ARG A 431 -27.59 -29.31 -24.05
N THR A 432 -28.53 -29.24 -23.13
CA THR A 432 -28.56 -30.13 -21.97
C THR A 432 -28.90 -31.54 -22.41
N VAL A 433 -28.01 -32.48 -22.13
CA VAL A 433 -28.23 -33.91 -22.35
C VAL A 433 -28.55 -34.55 -21.00
N LYS A 434 -29.68 -35.25 -20.95
CA LYS A 434 -30.08 -36.05 -19.79
C LYS A 434 -29.91 -37.52 -20.16
N MET A 435 -29.08 -38.24 -19.41
CA MET A 435 -29.00 -39.70 -19.55
C MET A 435 -29.48 -40.37 -18.28
N MET A 436 -30.37 -41.35 -18.45
CA MET A 436 -30.82 -42.23 -17.38
C MET A 436 -29.98 -43.51 -17.42
N PHE A 437 -29.31 -43.83 -16.32
CA PHE A 437 -28.65 -45.12 -16.15
C PHE A 437 -29.63 -46.12 -15.55
N ASN A 438 -29.84 -47.24 -16.24
CA ASN A 438 -30.59 -48.38 -15.73
C ASN A 438 -29.68 -49.60 -15.80
N GLN A 439 -29.21 -50.09 -14.65
CA GLN A 439 -28.39 -51.29 -14.60
C GLN A 439 -29.21 -52.42 -13.98
N SER A 440 -29.44 -53.48 -14.75
CA SER A 440 -29.96 -54.76 -14.28
C SER A 440 -29.09 -55.89 -14.84
N GLU A 441 -27.85 -56.01 -14.38
CA GLU A 441 -27.09 -57.25 -14.56
C GLU A 441 -25.96 -57.34 -13.52
N GLY A 442 -25.78 -58.54 -12.98
CA GLY A 442 -24.99 -58.82 -11.79
C GLY A 442 -23.49 -58.60 -11.98
N PHE A 443 -22.87 -58.08 -10.93
CA PHE A 443 -21.43 -57.90 -10.80
C PHE A 443 -20.71 -59.26 -10.67
N GLU A 444 -19.76 -59.53 -11.57
CA GLU A 444 -18.51 -60.20 -11.21
C GLU A 444 -17.35 -59.21 -11.39
N SER A 445 -16.64 -58.96 -10.29
CA SER A 445 -15.23 -58.57 -10.22
C SER A 445 -14.70 -57.46 -11.16
N GLY A 446 -14.53 -56.25 -10.59
CA GLY A 446 -13.23 -55.57 -10.70
C GLY A 446 -13.07 -54.34 -11.61
N ASN A 447 -14.09 -53.84 -12.31
CA ASN A 447 -13.96 -52.58 -13.06
C ASN A 447 -15.07 -51.58 -12.71
N ARG A 448 -14.72 -50.49 -12.01
CA ARG A 448 -15.58 -49.29 -11.96
C ARG A 448 -15.65 -48.71 -13.37
N LEU A 449 -16.82 -48.79 -13.99
CA LEU A 449 -17.16 -48.00 -15.18
C LEU A 449 -17.19 -46.52 -14.78
N GLY A 450 -16.03 -45.87 -14.84
CA GLY A 450 -15.93 -44.42 -14.88
C GLY A 450 -16.19 -43.96 -16.31
N LEU A 451 -17.20 -43.12 -16.51
CA LEU A 451 -17.40 -42.43 -17.79
C LEU A 451 -16.13 -41.62 -18.12
N LYS A 452 -15.47 -41.93 -19.24
CA LYS A 452 -14.44 -41.05 -19.82
C LYS A 452 -15.11 -39.83 -20.41
N LEU A 453 -15.09 -38.72 -19.66
CA LEU A 453 -15.49 -37.40 -20.16
C LEU A 453 -14.50 -36.93 -21.24
N SER A 454 -14.99 -36.73 -22.46
CA SER A 454 -14.27 -35.99 -23.50
C SER A 454 -14.33 -34.49 -23.21
N ARG A 455 -13.34 -33.70 -23.63
CA ARG A 455 -13.27 -32.23 -23.48
C ARG A 455 -14.43 -31.42 -24.13
N LYS A 456 -15.48 -32.08 -24.63
CA LYS A 456 -16.64 -31.49 -25.34
C LYS A 456 -17.81 -31.05 -24.42
N TYR A 457 -17.69 -31.14 -23.11
CA TYR A 457 -18.78 -30.79 -22.17
C TYR A 457 -18.41 -29.50 -21.41
N GLY A 458 -19.32 -28.52 -21.43
CA GLY A 458 -19.07 -27.12 -21.01
C GLY A 458 -19.39 -26.81 -19.54
N SER A 459 -19.84 -27.79 -18.76
CA SER A 459 -20.12 -27.61 -17.33
C SER A 459 -19.98 -28.94 -16.55
N GLU A 460 -19.79 -28.82 -15.23
CA GLU A 460 -19.66 -29.94 -14.28
C GLU A 460 -20.96 -30.79 -14.23
N LEU A 461 -20.82 -32.11 -14.14
CA LEU A 461 -21.96 -33.05 -14.06
C LEU A 461 -22.60 -32.98 -12.67
N GLU A 462 -23.88 -32.62 -12.56
CA GLU A 462 -24.66 -32.87 -11.34
C GLU A 462 -25.32 -34.25 -11.42
N ALA A 463 -24.94 -35.16 -10.52
CA ALA A 463 -25.67 -36.41 -10.28
C ALA A 463 -26.75 -36.17 -9.21
N LYS A 464 -28.03 -36.15 -9.60
CA LYS A 464 -29.16 -36.06 -8.66
C LYS A 464 -29.77 -37.44 -8.43
N ARG A 465 -29.69 -37.92 -7.18
CA ARG A 465 -30.44 -39.09 -6.70
C ARG A 465 -31.83 -38.63 -6.30
N TRP A 466 -32.89 -39.29 -6.79
CA TRP A 466 -34.25 -39.04 -6.31
C TRP A 466 -34.40 -39.60 -4.89
N PRO A 467 -34.98 -38.84 -3.94
CA PRO A 467 -35.57 -39.41 -2.75
C PRO A 467 -36.98 -39.91 -3.11
N ASP A 468 -37.14 -41.21 -3.31
CA ASP A 468 -38.48 -41.79 -3.21
C ASP A 468 -38.76 -42.04 -1.72
N ASP A 469 -39.73 -41.29 -1.24
CA ASP A 469 -40.22 -41.19 0.14
C ASP A 469 -40.95 -42.46 0.65
N GLN A 470 -40.94 -42.57 1.99
CA GLN A 470 -41.88 -43.28 2.90
C GLN A 470 -41.65 -44.77 3.24
N LEU A 471 -40.91 -45.03 4.33
CA LEU A 471 -41.43 -45.38 5.67
C LEU A 471 -40.29 -45.91 6.57
N LEU A 472 -39.83 -45.06 7.49
CA LEU A 472 -39.20 -45.50 8.73
C LEU A 472 -40.32 -45.89 9.70
N VAL A 473 -40.48 -47.18 10.00
CA VAL A 473 -41.13 -47.66 11.22
C VAL A 473 -40.27 -48.74 11.87
N GLU A 474 -40.11 -48.55 13.17
CA GLU A 474 -39.32 -49.29 14.14
C GLU A 474 -39.89 -50.71 14.41
N ASN A 475 -38.99 -51.70 14.47
CA ASN A 475 -39.08 -53.06 15.06
C ASN A 475 -40.41 -53.84 15.06
N GLN A 476 -40.43 -55.00 14.37
CA GLN A 476 -40.60 -56.32 15.00
C GLN A 476 -40.19 -57.48 14.07
N ASP A 477 -39.65 -58.50 14.72
CA ASP A 477 -39.14 -59.81 14.29
C ASP A 477 -39.89 -60.53 13.13
N LYS A 478 -39.15 -60.96 12.08
CA LYS A 478 -39.19 -62.31 11.41
C LYS A 478 -38.60 -62.34 9.99
N ARG A 479 -37.61 -63.24 9.81
CA ARG A 479 -37.23 -64.06 8.63
C ARG A 479 -37.59 -63.60 7.19
N SER A 480 -36.54 -63.32 6.42
CA SER A 480 -36.25 -63.77 5.04
C SER A 480 -37.32 -63.64 3.94
N ARG A 481 -37.06 -62.77 2.95
CA ARG A 481 -36.91 -63.10 1.51
C ARG A 481 -36.63 -61.80 0.73
N GLY A 482 -35.76 -61.90 -0.29
CA GLY A 482 -35.11 -60.76 -0.93
C GLY A 482 -36.04 -59.87 -1.76
N GLU A 483 -35.84 -58.56 -1.59
CA GLU A 483 -36.28 -57.53 -2.53
C GLU A 483 -35.07 -56.98 -3.29
N LYS A 484 -35.15 -57.00 -4.62
CA LYS A 484 -34.22 -56.27 -5.49
C LYS A 484 -34.64 -54.80 -5.51
N THR A 485 -33.95 -53.95 -4.77
CA THR A 485 -34.04 -52.49 -4.93
C THR A 485 -33.46 -52.08 -6.28
N ARG A 486 -34.28 -51.51 -7.17
CA ARG A 486 -33.80 -50.83 -8.39
C ARG A 486 -33.26 -49.46 -7.99
N HIS A 487 -32.10 -49.07 -8.52
CA HIS A 487 -31.57 -47.72 -8.35
C HIS A 487 -31.65 -46.99 -9.68
N TRP A 488 -32.38 -45.88 -9.69
CA TRP A 488 -32.47 -44.97 -10.82
C TRP A 488 -31.55 -43.78 -10.55
N GLY A 489 -30.61 -43.53 -11.46
CA GLY A 489 -29.77 -42.33 -11.44
C GLY A 489 -29.96 -41.55 -12.74
N VAL A 490 -30.24 -40.25 -12.62
CA VAL A 490 -30.21 -39.31 -13.75
C VAL A 490 -28.93 -38.49 -13.62
N MET A 491 -28.09 -38.51 -14.66
CA MET A 491 -26.99 -37.55 -14.78
C MET A 491 -27.39 -36.46 -15.78
N LEU A 492 -27.22 -35.21 -15.34
CA LEU A 492 -27.41 -34.02 -16.14
C LEU A 492 -26.03 -33.53 -16.59
N GLY A 493 -25.83 -33.42 -17.90
CA GLY A 493 -24.60 -32.85 -18.47
C GLY A 493 -24.93 -31.93 -19.64
N VAL A 494 -24.11 -30.90 -19.85
CA VAL A 494 -24.29 -29.94 -20.95
C VAL A 494 -23.31 -30.28 -22.08
N GLN A 495 -23.83 -30.68 -23.24
CA GLN A 495 -23.02 -31.07 -24.40
C GLN A 495 -22.95 -29.91 -25.40
N SER A 496 -21.74 -29.51 -25.83
CA SER A 496 -21.59 -28.49 -26.87
C SER A 496 -22.12 -28.98 -28.21
N ALA A 497 -22.80 -28.11 -28.96
CA ALA A 497 -23.21 -28.40 -30.33
C ALA A 497 -21.97 -28.33 -31.23
N ALA A 498 -21.32 -29.48 -31.48
CA ALA A 498 -20.24 -29.53 -32.46
C ALA A 498 -20.82 -29.18 -33.85
N ARG A 499 -20.28 -28.15 -34.51
CA ARG A 499 -20.39 -28.02 -35.96
C ARG A 499 -19.69 -29.23 -36.58
N GLU A 500 -20.43 -30.04 -37.32
CA GLU A 500 -19.86 -30.93 -38.32
C GLU A 500 -19.25 -30.02 -39.42
N GLU A 501 -17.92 -29.94 -39.47
CA GLU A 501 -17.24 -29.49 -40.67
C GLU A 501 -17.29 -30.64 -41.68
N SER A 502 -17.99 -30.39 -42.79
CA SER A 502 -18.05 -31.22 -44.00
C SER A 502 -16.79 -31.11 -44.83
#